data_AF-A7RFP1-F1
#
_entry.id   AF-A7RFP1-F1
#
_cell.length_a   1.000
_cell.length_b   1.000
_cell.length_c   1.000
_cell.angle_alpha   90.00
_cell.angle_beta   90.00
_cell.angle_gamma   90.00
#
_symmetry.space_group_name_H-M   'P 1'
#
loop_
_entity.id
_entity.type
_entity.pdbx_description
1 polymer ?
#
loop_
_entity_poly.entity_id
_entity_poly.type
_entity_poly.pdbx_seq_one_letter_code
_entity_poly.pdbx_strand_id
1 'polypeptide(L)'
;MAIMLPIVLLGADKLSNSQYGIAFVEHVYRSLTDLDLLECAIRCRREECCRSLNFNHESMLCELNYLTKAILPNREKLRKASLYLDLLKSPKVEDFCTFDSSIDDCGYSHDRTGDFAWGILRGKTSTKSTGPDADHTSTKGLYIYIEASTPRVIGDRAILRSKMYPASPRPRCVRFFWHMYGFAMGSVQITYKPRNSTEETVIWERSGNHRNAWFPGKAEVPPLPTDYQVSFIAIRGNNAAGDSAIDDVFITDGNCC
;
A
#
# COMPACT_ATOMS: atom_id res chain seq x y z
N MET A 1 30.65 16.73 -12.43
CA MET A 1 29.76 17.88 -12.63
C MET A 1 28.56 17.35 -13.40
N ALA A 2 27.54 16.89 -12.68
CA ALA A 2 26.40 16.17 -13.24
C ALA A 2 25.39 17.17 -13.81
N ILE A 3 24.94 16.91 -15.04
CA ILE A 3 24.00 17.74 -15.78
C ILE A 3 22.63 17.56 -15.15
N MET A 4 22.18 18.57 -14.41
CA MET A 4 20.77 18.78 -14.07
C MET A 4 20.00 19.00 -15.37
N LEU A 5 19.13 18.07 -15.74
CA LEU A 5 18.17 18.29 -16.84
C LEU A 5 16.91 18.97 -16.29
N PRO A 6 16.45 20.07 -16.92
CA PRO A 6 15.30 20.85 -16.48
C PRO A 6 14.01 20.20 -16.97
N ILE A 7 13.43 19.29 -16.17
CA ILE A 7 12.04 18.83 -16.35
C ILE A 7 11.35 18.91 -14.99
N VAL A 8 11.28 20.12 -14.47
CA VAL A 8 10.35 20.53 -13.43
C VAL A 8 9.75 21.79 -14.02
N LEU A 9 8.49 21.78 -14.48
CA LEU A 9 7.56 22.94 -14.46
C LEU A 9 6.29 22.83 -15.31
N LEU A 10 6.05 21.79 -16.12
CA LEU A 10 4.81 21.74 -16.93
C LEU A 10 3.97 20.52 -16.56
N GLY A 11 3.16 20.66 -15.50
CA GLY A 11 2.24 19.62 -15.01
C GLY A 11 2.09 19.54 -13.49
N ALA A 12 2.91 20.30 -12.75
CA ALA A 12 2.85 20.36 -11.30
C ALA A 12 1.51 20.92 -10.80
N ASP A 13 0.87 21.87 -11.47
CA ASP A 13 -0.24 22.66 -10.91
C ASP A 13 -1.53 21.90 -10.55
N LYS A 14 -1.68 20.62 -10.92
CA LYS A 14 -2.80 19.76 -10.49
C LYS A 14 -2.41 18.61 -9.56
N LEU A 15 -1.13 18.29 -9.43
CA LEU A 15 -0.58 17.35 -8.44
C LEU A 15 0.09 18.07 -7.25
N SER A 16 0.33 19.38 -7.35
CA SER A 16 1.11 20.19 -6.41
C SER A 16 0.34 20.78 -5.24
N ASN A 17 -0.99 20.60 -5.16
CA ASN A 17 -1.76 21.19 -4.05
C ASN A 17 -1.89 20.28 -2.82
N SER A 18 -1.22 19.13 -2.76
CA SER A 18 -1.03 18.39 -1.51
C SER A 18 0.41 17.89 -1.38
N GLN A 19 0.97 17.99 -0.18
CA GLN A 19 2.34 17.50 0.12
C GLN A 19 2.54 16.02 -0.27
N TYR A 20 1.46 15.26 -0.37
CA TYR A 20 1.44 13.84 -0.70
C TYR A 20 1.68 13.56 -2.18
N GLY A 21 1.32 14.48 -3.08
CA GLY A 21 1.47 14.30 -4.53
C GLY A 21 2.93 14.29 -4.99
N ILE A 22 3.78 15.14 -4.40
CA ILE A 22 5.21 15.24 -4.75
C ILE A 22 5.99 14.02 -4.24
N ALA A 23 5.77 13.63 -2.97
CA ALA A 23 6.40 12.45 -2.38
C ALA A 23 6.06 11.16 -3.15
N PHE A 24 4.82 11.05 -3.63
CA PHE A 24 4.36 9.92 -4.44
C PHE A 24 5.08 9.84 -5.80
N VAL A 25 5.28 10.96 -6.49
CA VAL A 25 5.97 10.98 -7.80
C VAL A 25 7.45 10.62 -7.66
N GLU A 26 8.13 11.14 -6.64
CA GLU A 26 9.54 10.78 -6.37
C GLU A 26 9.71 9.30 -6.05
N HIS A 27 8.76 8.71 -5.31
CA HIS A 27 8.71 7.29 -4.97
C HIS A 27 8.59 6.40 -6.21
N VAL A 28 7.65 6.74 -7.10
CA VAL A 28 7.42 6.00 -8.35
C VAL A 28 8.62 6.13 -9.29
N TYR A 29 9.21 7.33 -9.39
CA TYR A 29 10.32 7.60 -10.32
C TYR A 29 11.60 6.83 -9.99
N ARG A 30 11.92 6.65 -8.70
CA ARG A 30 13.06 5.82 -8.26
C ARG A 30 12.98 4.36 -8.70
N SER A 31 11.81 3.91 -9.15
CA SER A 31 11.57 2.51 -9.51
C SER A 31 11.75 2.17 -11.00
N LEU A 32 11.90 3.14 -11.94
CA LEU A 32 11.46 2.94 -13.36
C LEU A 32 12.33 3.36 -14.59
N THR A 33 13.61 3.77 -14.57
CA THR A 33 14.24 4.39 -15.78
C THR A 33 14.93 3.46 -16.82
N ASP A 34 14.47 3.46 -18.11
CA ASP A 34 15.19 3.39 -19.44
C ASP A 34 14.31 3.02 -20.69
N LEU A 35 14.18 3.94 -21.70
CA LEU A 35 13.84 3.81 -23.17
C LEU A 35 12.54 3.07 -23.66
N ASP A 36 11.95 3.16 -24.87
CA ASP A 36 11.89 4.06 -26.07
C ASP A 36 10.46 3.92 -26.71
N LEU A 37 9.82 4.98 -27.26
CA LEU A 37 8.37 5.28 -27.09
C LEU A 37 7.41 5.00 -28.28
N LEU A 38 7.89 4.81 -29.52
CA LEU A 38 7.07 5.04 -30.72
C LEU A 38 6.13 3.89 -31.14
N GLU A 39 6.48 2.64 -30.88
CA GLU A 39 5.69 1.47 -31.32
C GLU A 39 4.47 1.18 -30.40
N CYS A 40 4.47 1.79 -29.21
CA CYS A 40 3.49 1.57 -28.14
C CYS A 40 2.15 2.30 -28.37
N ALA A 41 2.19 3.51 -28.93
CA ALA A 41 1.02 4.37 -29.16
C ALA A 41 -0.08 3.68 -30.01
N ILE A 42 0.30 2.67 -30.79
CA ILE A 42 -0.58 1.91 -31.68
C ILE A 42 -1.45 0.89 -30.90
N ARG A 43 -0.96 0.34 -29.77
CA ARG A 43 -1.64 -0.74 -29.02
C ARG A 43 -2.67 -0.24 -28.00
N CYS A 44 -2.43 0.92 -27.36
CA CYS A 44 -3.28 1.49 -26.30
C CYS A 44 -4.71 1.84 -26.77
N ARG A 45 -4.90 2.07 -28.08
CA ARG A 45 -6.18 2.48 -28.69
C ARG A 45 -7.31 1.42 -28.62
N ARG A 46 -7.02 0.21 -28.11
CA ARG A 46 -7.90 -0.97 -28.18
C ARG A 46 -8.53 -1.43 -26.84
N GLU A 47 -8.20 -0.86 -25.68
CA GLU A 47 -8.75 -1.26 -24.37
C GLU A 47 -9.76 -0.25 -23.78
N GLU A 48 -10.87 -0.73 -23.21
CA GLU A 48 -11.96 0.09 -22.65
C GLU A 48 -11.56 0.91 -21.40
N CYS A 49 -10.70 0.38 -20.52
CA CYS A 49 -10.23 1.08 -19.31
C CYS A 49 -9.42 2.36 -19.61
N CYS A 50 -8.85 2.50 -20.81
CA CYS A 50 -8.15 3.71 -21.24
C CYS A 50 -9.08 4.75 -21.86
N ARG A 51 -10.31 4.38 -22.28
CA ARG A 51 -11.25 5.27 -22.97
C ARG A 51 -12.10 6.13 -22.03
N SER A 52 -12.24 5.76 -20.75
CA SER A 52 -13.05 6.52 -19.78
C SER A 52 -12.33 7.74 -19.20
N LEU A 53 -11.12 8.03 -19.67
CA LEU A 53 -10.30 9.15 -19.24
C LEU A 53 -10.39 10.25 -20.29
N ASN A 54 -11.32 11.20 -20.10
CA ASN A 54 -11.29 12.49 -20.82
C ASN A 54 -10.08 13.31 -20.32
N PHE A 55 -8.88 12.93 -20.74
CA PHE A 55 -7.67 13.69 -20.51
C PHE A 55 -7.13 14.17 -21.85
N ASN A 56 -7.27 15.47 -22.09
CA ASN A 56 -6.60 16.14 -23.18
C ASN A 56 -5.09 16.11 -22.93
N HIS A 57 -4.39 15.31 -23.75
CA HIS A 57 -3.02 15.45 -24.28
C HIS A 57 -2.03 16.33 -23.50
N GLU A 58 -1.10 15.72 -22.73
CA GLU A 58 0.30 15.50 -23.14
C GLU A 58 1.14 14.87 -21.98
N SER A 59 1.79 13.73 -22.29
CA SER A 59 3.11 13.30 -21.78
C SER A 59 3.39 13.13 -20.27
N MET A 60 2.70 12.21 -19.55
CA MET A 60 3.31 11.64 -18.31
C MET A 60 2.82 10.23 -17.96
N LEU A 61 1.51 9.96 -18.07
CA LEU A 61 0.94 8.67 -17.69
C LEU A 61 1.15 7.56 -18.73
N CYS A 62 1.30 7.91 -20.00
CA CYS A 62 1.62 6.94 -21.06
C CYS A 62 3.08 6.46 -20.98
N GLU A 63 4.00 7.30 -20.49
CA GLU A 63 5.41 6.93 -20.28
C GLU A 63 5.60 5.98 -19.07
N LEU A 64 4.92 6.25 -17.96
CA LEU A 64 5.02 5.46 -16.72
C LEU A 64 4.50 4.02 -16.87
N ASN A 65 3.39 3.85 -17.60
CA ASN A 65 2.76 2.54 -17.85
C ASN A 65 3.62 1.65 -18.78
N TYR A 66 4.58 2.25 -19.50
CA TYR A 66 5.38 1.57 -20.51
C TYR A 66 6.78 1.19 -20.01
N LEU A 67 7.48 2.08 -19.29
CA LEU A 67 8.77 1.83 -18.63
C LEU A 67 8.72 0.57 -17.72
N THR A 68 7.63 0.42 -16.99
CA THR A 68 7.36 -0.69 -16.06
C THR A 68 7.32 -2.08 -16.71
N LYS A 69 6.86 -2.22 -17.96
CA LYS A 69 6.72 -3.53 -18.61
C LYS A 69 7.91 -3.91 -19.49
N ALA A 70 8.68 -2.93 -19.98
CA ALA A 70 9.87 -3.18 -20.80
C ALA A 70 11.15 -3.45 -19.97
N ILE A 71 11.26 -2.89 -18.75
CA ILE A 71 12.51 -2.89 -17.96
C ILE A 71 12.60 -4.04 -16.94
N LEU A 72 11.48 -4.68 -16.60
CA LEU A 72 11.40 -5.56 -15.42
C LEU A 72 11.26 -7.04 -15.83
N PRO A 73 12.37 -7.78 -16.05
CA PRO A 73 12.32 -9.22 -16.36
C PRO A 73 11.82 -10.07 -15.19
N ASN A 74 11.63 -9.47 -14.01
CA ASN A 74 11.20 -10.15 -12.80
C ASN A 74 9.71 -9.91 -12.53
N ARG A 75 8.94 -11.01 -12.42
CA ARG A 75 7.51 -11.01 -12.06
C ARG A 75 7.20 -10.25 -10.78
N GLU A 76 8.13 -10.19 -9.83
CA GLU A 76 7.97 -9.45 -8.58
C GLU A 76 8.02 -7.94 -8.80
N LYS A 77 8.96 -7.47 -9.61
CA LYS A 77 9.06 -6.05 -10.02
C LYS A 77 7.83 -5.61 -10.83
N LEU A 78 7.30 -6.47 -11.71
CA LEU A 78 6.05 -6.22 -12.45
C LEU A 78 4.81 -6.10 -11.54
N ARG A 79 4.75 -6.87 -10.45
CA ARG A 79 3.65 -6.79 -9.48
C ARG A 79 3.66 -5.47 -8.70
N LYS A 80 4.84 -5.02 -8.27
CA LYS A 80 5.02 -3.71 -7.61
C LYS A 80 4.60 -2.58 -8.55
N ALA A 81 5.16 -2.58 -9.76
CA ALA A 81 4.85 -1.65 -10.84
C ALA A 81 3.35 -1.51 -11.15
N SER A 82 2.64 -2.64 -11.30
CA SER A 82 1.20 -2.64 -11.60
C SER A 82 0.38 -1.93 -10.52
N LEU A 83 0.74 -2.06 -9.24
CA LEU A 83 0.00 -1.40 -8.16
C LEU A 83 0.22 0.12 -8.15
N TYR A 84 1.46 0.59 -8.33
CA TYR A 84 1.74 2.04 -8.44
C TYR A 84 1.06 2.66 -9.65
N LEU A 85 0.95 1.91 -10.76
CA LEU A 85 0.20 2.35 -11.93
C LEU A 85 -1.30 2.40 -11.68
N ASP A 86 -1.87 1.45 -10.93
CA ASP A 86 -3.28 1.51 -10.51
C ASP A 86 -3.55 2.68 -9.55
N LEU A 87 -2.58 3.03 -8.71
CA LEU A 87 -2.61 4.22 -7.85
C LEU A 87 -2.57 5.52 -8.67
N LEU A 88 -1.71 5.58 -9.69
CA LEU A 88 -1.65 6.71 -10.64
C LEU A 88 -2.92 6.87 -11.48
N LYS A 89 -3.65 5.78 -11.73
CA LYS A 89 -4.96 5.79 -12.42
C LYS A 89 -6.13 6.13 -11.49
N SER A 90 -5.91 6.11 -10.17
CA SER A 90 -6.96 6.43 -9.21
C SER A 90 -7.31 7.91 -9.28
N PRO A 91 -8.60 8.27 -9.29
CA PRO A 91 -9.04 9.65 -9.52
C PRO A 91 -8.57 10.63 -8.44
N LYS A 92 -8.24 10.14 -7.23
CA LYS A 92 -7.62 10.91 -6.15
C LYS A 92 -7.00 9.98 -5.09
N VAL A 93 -5.72 10.18 -4.76
CA VAL A 93 -5.10 9.59 -3.56
C VAL A 93 -5.45 10.48 -2.37
N GLU A 94 -6.23 9.98 -1.43
CA GLU A 94 -6.64 10.71 -0.23
C GLU A 94 -5.59 10.62 0.88
N ASP A 95 -4.89 9.48 0.97
CA ASP A 95 -3.90 9.24 1.99
C ASP A 95 -2.82 8.26 1.53
N PHE A 96 -1.60 8.44 2.03
CA PHE A 96 -0.46 7.58 1.76
C PHE A 96 0.48 7.50 2.97
N CYS A 97 0.95 6.29 3.28
CA CYS A 97 1.89 6.03 4.35
C CYS A 97 2.86 4.90 4.00
N THR A 98 4.16 5.20 3.99
CA THR A 98 5.25 4.20 3.90
C THR A 98 5.79 3.79 5.28
N PHE A 99 5.30 4.40 6.36
CA PHE A 99 5.84 4.25 7.71
C PHE A 99 7.33 4.67 7.88
N ASP A 100 7.99 5.26 6.88
CA ASP A 100 9.42 5.64 6.95
C ASP A 100 9.78 6.68 8.03
N SER A 101 8.80 7.40 8.57
CA SER A 101 8.97 8.33 9.69
C SER A 101 8.47 7.72 11.01
N SER A 102 7.16 7.54 11.14
CA SER A 102 6.52 6.86 12.26
C SER A 102 5.08 6.46 11.92
N ILE A 103 4.45 5.68 12.81
CA ILE A 103 3.02 5.33 12.72
C ILE A 103 2.13 6.56 12.91
N ASP A 104 2.48 7.41 13.88
CA ASP A 104 1.68 8.58 14.26
C ASP A 104 1.71 9.68 13.19
N ASP A 105 2.86 9.87 12.52
CA ASP A 105 2.98 10.84 11.40
C ASP A 105 2.07 10.48 10.22
N CYS A 106 1.76 9.19 10.06
CA CYS A 106 0.79 8.71 9.08
C CYS A 106 -0.67 8.83 9.55
N GLY A 107 -0.92 9.36 10.76
CA GLY A 107 -2.25 9.47 11.34
C GLY A 107 -2.85 8.13 11.76
N TYR A 108 -2.03 7.10 11.98
CA TYR A 108 -2.47 5.83 12.55
C TYR A 108 -2.29 5.84 14.07
N SER A 109 -3.06 5.01 14.77
CA SER A 109 -2.93 4.86 16.22
C SER A 109 -3.26 3.44 16.67
N HIS A 110 -2.60 2.98 17.73
CA HIS A 110 -2.89 1.68 18.32
C HIS A 110 -4.22 1.70 19.08
N ASP A 111 -5.04 0.68 18.87
CA ASP A 111 -6.19 0.45 19.72
C ASP A 111 -5.77 -0.32 20.99
N ARG A 112 -6.19 0.22 22.14
CA ARG A 112 -5.95 -0.35 23.46
C ARG A 112 -6.81 -1.58 23.77
N THR A 113 -7.81 -1.90 22.93
CA THR A 113 -8.53 -3.18 23.07
C THR A 113 -7.76 -4.36 22.48
N GLY A 114 -6.66 -4.12 21.75
CA GLY A 114 -5.73 -5.17 21.34
C GLY A 114 -4.83 -5.62 22.50
N ASP A 115 -4.41 -6.88 22.45
CA ASP A 115 -3.53 -7.51 23.44
C ASP A 115 -2.07 -7.00 23.34
N PHE A 116 -1.71 -6.48 22.17
CA PHE A 116 -0.40 -5.89 21.90
C PHE A 116 -0.42 -4.88 20.74
N ALA A 117 0.72 -4.27 20.46
CA ALA A 117 0.86 -3.24 19.44
C ALA A 117 1.66 -3.74 18.22
N TRP A 118 1.36 -3.16 17.05
CA TRP A 118 2.25 -3.25 15.90
C TRP A 118 3.57 -2.55 16.21
N GLY A 119 4.69 -3.20 15.90
CA GLY A 119 6.01 -2.60 15.93
C GLY A 119 6.36 -1.92 14.61
N ILE A 120 7.40 -1.09 14.63
CA ILE A 120 8.03 -0.52 13.44
C ILE A 120 9.46 -1.04 13.34
N LEU A 121 9.90 -1.40 12.14
CA LEU A 121 11.22 -2.02 11.97
C LEU A 121 11.87 -1.66 10.64
N ARG A 122 13.20 -1.61 10.67
CA ARG A 122 14.09 -1.59 9.51
C ARG A 122 14.85 -2.91 9.45
N GLY A 123 14.95 -3.51 8.26
CA GLY A 123 15.71 -4.74 8.05
C GLY A 123 14.92 -5.99 8.41
N LYS A 124 15.56 -6.99 9.02
CA LYS A 124 14.95 -8.30 9.30
C LYS A 124 14.26 -8.33 10.66
N THR A 125 13.16 -9.09 10.78
CA THR A 125 12.58 -9.40 12.10
C THR A 125 13.54 -10.21 12.96
N SER A 126 13.33 -10.15 14.28
CA SER A 126 14.25 -10.73 15.26
C SER A 126 14.22 -12.26 15.25
N THR A 127 13.05 -12.83 14.94
CA THR A 127 12.84 -14.26 14.86
C THR A 127 13.40 -14.83 13.55
N LYS A 128 14.20 -15.90 13.67
CA LYS A 128 14.82 -16.53 12.49
C LYS A 128 13.75 -17.21 11.64
N SER A 129 13.89 -17.09 10.32
CA SER A 129 13.01 -17.72 9.32
C SER A 129 11.56 -17.22 9.35
N THR A 130 11.35 -15.98 9.80
CA THR A 130 10.05 -15.29 9.78
C THR A 130 10.22 -13.88 9.25
N GLY A 131 9.09 -13.25 8.90
CA GLY A 131 9.04 -11.84 8.52
C GLY A 131 9.82 -11.50 7.23
N PRO A 132 9.76 -10.23 6.78
CA PRO A 132 10.51 -9.78 5.62
C PRO A 132 11.98 -9.49 5.97
N ASP A 133 12.85 -9.52 4.96
CA ASP A 133 14.26 -9.17 5.09
C ASP A 133 14.51 -7.64 5.09
N ALA A 134 13.56 -6.86 4.56
CA ALA A 134 13.55 -5.41 4.48
C ALA A 134 12.15 -4.88 4.15
N ASP A 135 11.99 -3.55 4.15
CA ASP A 135 10.78 -2.85 3.70
C ASP A 135 10.40 -3.21 2.25
N HIS A 136 9.17 -2.89 1.86
CA HIS A 136 8.68 -3.16 0.53
C HIS A 136 9.37 -2.28 -0.52
N THR A 137 9.60 -1.01 -0.21
CA THR A 137 10.02 0.02 -1.17
C THR A 137 11.50 -0.03 -1.49
N SER A 138 12.31 -0.14 -0.45
CA SER A 138 13.75 -0.09 -0.51
C SER A 138 14.36 -1.25 0.29
N THR A 139 15.65 -1.21 0.56
CA THR A 139 16.28 -2.10 1.56
C THR A 139 16.62 -1.35 2.85
N LYS A 140 16.10 -0.13 3.02
CA LYS A 140 16.49 0.84 4.05
C LYS A 140 15.31 1.59 4.69
N GLY A 141 14.09 1.36 4.23
CA GLY A 141 12.89 1.98 4.75
C GLY A 141 12.41 1.30 6.02
N LEU A 142 11.28 1.77 6.53
CA LEU A 142 10.57 1.17 7.66
C LEU A 142 9.30 0.49 7.18
N TYR A 143 8.84 -0.48 7.95
CA TYR A 143 7.54 -1.11 7.77
C TYR A 143 6.95 -1.44 9.14
N ILE A 144 5.64 -1.68 9.20
CA ILE A 144 5.01 -2.16 10.43
C ILE A 144 4.96 -3.68 10.45
N TYR A 145 5.14 -4.26 11.64
CA TYR A 145 5.11 -5.71 11.81
C TYR A 145 4.57 -6.11 13.17
N ILE A 146 4.20 -7.38 13.29
CA ILE A 146 3.98 -8.01 14.58
C ILE A 146 5.12 -9.00 14.89
N GLU A 147 5.58 -8.98 16.14
CA GLU A 147 6.44 -10.03 16.69
C GLU A 147 5.53 -11.03 17.42
N ALA A 148 5.40 -12.23 16.85
CA ALA A 148 4.52 -13.26 17.39
C ALA A 148 5.13 -14.03 18.58
N SER A 149 6.40 -13.77 18.91
CA SER A 149 7.12 -14.45 19.99
C SER A 149 6.55 -14.20 21.38
N THR A 150 7.04 -14.96 22.36
CA THR A 150 6.75 -14.76 23.79
C THR A 150 6.91 -13.27 24.16
N PRO A 151 5.96 -12.68 24.91
CA PRO A 151 4.92 -13.31 25.72
C PRO A 151 3.56 -13.51 25.01
N ARG A 152 3.48 -13.34 23.69
CA ARG A 152 2.19 -13.47 22.97
C ARG A 152 1.62 -14.89 23.06
N VAL A 153 0.29 -15.02 23.10
CA VAL A 153 -0.45 -16.29 23.10
C VAL A 153 -1.43 -16.39 21.93
N ILE A 154 -1.87 -17.61 21.61
CA ILE A 154 -2.72 -17.89 20.44
C ILE A 154 -3.99 -17.04 20.53
N GLY A 155 -4.32 -16.34 19.44
CA GLY A 155 -5.49 -15.46 19.39
C GLY A 155 -5.25 -14.02 19.85
N ASP A 156 -4.07 -13.69 20.41
CA ASP A 156 -3.69 -12.31 20.71
C ASP A 156 -3.80 -11.43 19.45
N ARG A 157 -4.28 -10.20 19.62
CA ARG A 157 -4.53 -9.26 18.53
C ARG A 157 -3.71 -7.99 18.67
N ALA A 158 -3.11 -7.56 17.57
CA ALA A 158 -2.62 -6.19 17.41
C ALA A 158 -3.54 -5.44 16.46
N ILE A 159 -4.02 -4.27 16.90
CA ILE A 159 -5.00 -3.48 16.15
C ILE A 159 -4.41 -2.08 15.93
N LEU A 160 -4.25 -1.70 14.67
CA LEU A 160 -3.86 -0.35 14.26
C LEU A 160 -5.01 0.30 13.50
N ARG A 161 -5.41 1.51 13.89
CA ARG A 161 -6.52 2.25 13.27
C ARG A 161 -6.03 3.47 12.55
N SER A 162 -6.60 3.72 11.38
CA SER A 162 -6.41 4.98 10.66
C SER A 162 -7.02 6.17 11.41
N LYS A 163 -6.70 7.37 10.96
CA LYS A 163 -7.53 8.57 11.21
C LYS A 163 -8.96 8.37 10.74
N MET A 164 -9.86 9.24 11.18
CA MET A 164 -11.24 9.19 10.73
C MET A 164 -11.34 9.66 9.28
N TYR A 165 -11.97 8.83 8.47
CA TYR A 165 -12.32 9.10 7.09
C TYR A 165 -13.75 9.64 7.01
N PRO A 166 -14.00 10.72 6.24
CA PRO A 166 -15.34 11.28 6.13
C PRO A 166 -16.28 10.35 5.36
N ALA A 167 -17.57 10.40 5.70
CA ALA A 167 -18.64 9.76 4.94
C ALA A 167 -18.54 10.04 3.44
N SER A 168 -18.86 9.05 2.61
CA SER A 168 -18.71 9.15 1.16
C SER A 168 -19.78 8.33 0.42
N PRO A 169 -20.44 8.91 -0.60
CA PRO A 169 -21.34 8.16 -1.48
C PRO A 169 -20.58 7.29 -2.50
N ARG A 170 -19.25 7.40 -2.56
CA ARG A 170 -18.36 6.58 -3.39
C ARG A 170 -17.58 5.60 -2.51
N PRO A 171 -17.26 4.39 -3.01
CA PRO A 171 -16.36 3.49 -2.31
C PRO A 171 -14.96 4.09 -2.21
N ARG A 172 -14.14 3.53 -1.31
CA ARG A 172 -12.71 3.79 -1.25
C ARG A 172 -11.93 2.49 -1.36
N CYS A 173 -10.78 2.56 -2.00
CA CYS A 173 -9.86 1.44 -2.08
C CYS A 173 -8.67 1.63 -1.15
N VAL A 174 -8.47 0.65 -0.26
CA VAL A 174 -7.26 0.49 0.54
C VAL A 174 -6.31 -0.41 -0.24
N ARG A 175 -5.20 0.14 -0.73
CA ARG A 175 -4.12 -0.62 -1.37
C ARG A 175 -2.94 -0.65 -0.43
N PHE A 176 -2.27 -1.79 -0.31
CA PHE A 176 -1.17 -1.98 0.63
C PHE A 176 -0.27 -3.12 0.19
N PHE A 177 0.91 -3.23 0.79
CA PHE A 177 1.74 -4.41 0.70
C PHE A 177 1.72 -5.17 2.02
N TRP A 178 1.68 -6.50 1.91
CA TRP A 178 1.66 -7.38 3.07
C TRP A 178 2.68 -8.51 2.89
N HIS A 179 3.19 -9.00 4.01
CA HIS A 179 4.12 -10.12 4.07
C HIS A 179 3.74 -11.04 5.23
N MET A 180 3.69 -12.34 4.97
CA MET A 180 3.41 -13.37 5.96
C MET A 180 4.27 -14.60 5.64
N TYR A 181 5.29 -14.83 6.45
CA TYR A 181 6.20 -15.96 6.27
C TYR A 181 6.63 -16.47 7.64
N GLY A 182 6.45 -17.76 7.87
CA GLY A 182 6.72 -18.39 9.15
C GLY A 182 5.92 -19.66 9.38
N PHE A 183 6.26 -20.39 10.42
CA PHE A 183 5.56 -21.62 10.77
C PHE A 183 4.36 -21.31 11.66
N ALA A 184 3.19 -21.88 11.33
CA ALA A 184 1.94 -21.68 12.07
C ALA A 184 1.57 -20.19 12.26
N MET A 185 1.69 -19.43 11.17
CA MET A 185 1.17 -18.08 11.01
C MET A 185 -0.29 -17.96 11.45
N GLY A 186 -0.63 -16.81 12.03
CA GLY A 186 -2.02 -16.44 12.27
C GLY A 186 -2.65 -15.79 11.03
N SER A 187 -3.38 -14.69 11.23
CA SER A 187 -4.05 -13.97 10.16
C SER A 187 -3.83 -12.46 10.23
N VAL A 188 -3.95 -11.80 9.07
CA VAL A 188 -4.04 -10.36 8.94
C VAL A 188 -5.38 -10.03 8.31
N GLN A 189 -6.11 -9.10 8.92
CA GLN A 189 -7.41 -8.62 8.48
C GLN A 189 -7.36 -7.11 8.26
N ILE A 190 -7.98 -6.66 7.17
CA ILE A 190 -8.35 -5.26 6.98
C ILE A 190 -9.84 -5.14 7.20
N THR A 191 -10.22 -4.18 8.02
CA THR A 191 -11.60 -3.93 8.41
C THR A 191 -11.97 -2.48 8.20
N TYR A 192 -13.28 -2.19 8.19
CA TYR A 192 -13.76 -0.84 8.46
C TYR A 192 -14.74 -0.84 9.63
N LYS A 193 -14.80 0.30 10.33
CA LYS A 193 -15.71 0.55 11.45
C LYS A 193 -16.36 1.92 11.31
N PRO A 194 -17.68 2.00 11.07
CA PRO A 194 -18.42 3.25 11.11
C PRO A 194 -18.36 3.90 12.50
N ARG A 195 -18.27 5.23 12.56
CA ARG A 195 -18.16 6.01 13.82
C ARG A 195 -19.28 5.73 14.80
N ASN A 196 -20.49 5.49 14.30
CA ASN A 196 -21.69 5.23 15.08
C ASN A 196 -21.96 3.74 15.33
N SER A 197 -21.00 2.87 15.00
CA SER A 197 -21.11 1.43 15.21
C SER A 197 -20.02 0.93 16.15
N THR A 198 -20.35 -0.06 16.96
CA THR A 198 -19.34 -0.86 17.68
C THR A 198 -18.82 -2.00 16.83
N GLU A 199 -19.57 -2.40 15.80
CA GLU A 199 -19.25 -3.48 14.89
C GLU A 199 -18.17 -3.08 13.88
N GLU A 200 -17.33 -4.04 13.56
CA GLU A 200 -16.22 -3.91 12.64
C GLU A 200 -16.38 -4.96 11.54
N THR A 201 -16.35 -4.54 10.28
CA THR A 201 -16.59 -5.41 9.13
C THR A 201 -15.29 -5.76 8.44
N VAL A 202 -15.02 -7.06 8.26
CA VAL A 202 -13.85 -7.55 7.53
C VAL A 202 -14.06 -7.38 6.02
N ILE A 203 -13.13 -6.68 5.38
CA ILE A 203 -13.13 -6.42 3.93
C ILE A 203 -11.98 -7.10 3.21
N TRP A 204 -10.98 -7.58 3.95
CA TRP A 204 -9.89 -8.40 3.43
C TRP A 204 -9.28 -9.25 4.53
N GLU A 205 -8.87 -10.47 4.21
CA GLU A 205 -8.18 -11.35 5.16
C GLU A 205 -7.19 -12.27 4.44
N ARG A 206 -6.03 -12.51 5.07
CA ARG A 206 -5.11 -13.61 4.73
C ARG A 206 -4.67 -14.32 5.99
N SER A 207 -4.45 -15.62 5.88
CA SER A 207 -4.04 -16.47 6.98
C SER A 207 -3.04 -17.52 6.52
N GLY A 208 -2.25 -18.02 7.46
CA GLY A 208 -1.28 -19.08 7.19
C GLY A 208 0.00 -18.58 6.53
N ASN A 209 0.87 -19.55 6.22
CA ASN A 209 2.19 -19.28 5.66
C ASN A 209 2.11 -18.97 4.17
N HIS A 210 2.73 -17.88 3.75
CA HIS A 210 2.94 -17.55 2.35
C HIS A 210 4.43 -17.60 2.00
N ARG A 211 4.79 -17.18 0.78
CA ARG A 211 6.22 -17.13 0.41
C ARG A 211 6.89 -15.98 1.16
N ASN A 212 8.19 -16.10 1.40
CA ASN A 212 9.01 -14.98 1.84
C ASN A 212 9.15 -13.93 0.71
N ALA A 213 8.08 -13.15 0.51
CA ALA A 213 7.96 -12.13 -0.50
C ALA A 213 6.84 -11.16 -0.09
N TRP A 214 6.97 -9.90 -0.50
CA TRP A 214 5.90 -8.92 -0.36
C TRP A 214 4.81 -9.15 -1.42
N PHE A 215 3.56 -9.05 -1.00
CA PHE A 215 2.39 -9.23 -1.86
C PHE A 215 1.53 -7.97 -1.86
N PRO A 216 0.96 -7.57 -3.00
CA PRO A 216 -0.03 -6.50 -3.02
C PRO A 216 -1.35 -6.99 -2.41
N GLY A 217 -2.02 -6.09 -1.69
CA GLY A 217 -3.36 -6.22 -1.15
C GLY A 217 -4.25 -5.10 -1.65
N LYS A 218 -5.54 -5.40 -1.85
CA LYS A 218 -6.60 -4.44 -2.17
C LYS A 218 -7.82 -4.78 -1.31
N ALA A 219 -8.36 -3.81 -0.58
CA ALA A 219 -9.56 -3.96 0.24
C ALA A 219 -10.50 -2.79 -0.04
N GLU A 220 -11.72 -3.09 -0.45
CA GLU A 220 -12.71 -2.06 -0.81
C GLU A 220 -13.60 -1.75 0.39
N VAL A 221 -13.68 -0.47 0.74
CA VAL A 221 -14.68 0.05 1.67
C VAL A 221 -15.88 0.49 0.83
N PRO A 222 -17.09 0.00 1.10
CA PRO A 222 -18.28 0.42 0.37
C PRO A 222 -18.59 1.90 0.62
N PRO A 223 -19.51 2.52 -0.14
CA PRO A 223 -20.09 3.80 0.23
C PRO A 223 -20.68 3.75 1.65
N LEU A 224 -20.36 4.74 2.48
CA LEU A 224 -20.81 4.81 3.88
C LEU A 224 -21.43 6.18 4.17
N PRO A 225 -22.60 6.23 4.84
CA PRO A 225 -23.30 7.48 5.16
C PRO A 225 -22.72 8.18 6.39
N THR A 226 -21.80 7.54 7.11
CA THR A 226 -21.14 8.07 8.30
C THR A 226 -19.63 7.97 8.16
N ASP A 227 -18.94 8.83 8.90
CA ASP A 227 -17.49 8.76 9.05
C ASP A 227 -17.08 7.38 9.55
N TYR A 228 -15.90 6.90 9.16
CA TYR A 228 -15.43 5.57 9.50
C TYR A 228 -13.90 5.54 9.71
N GLN A 229 -13.40 4.46 10.29
CA GLN A 229 -11.98 4.14 10.33
C GLN A 229 -11.72 2.84 9.58
N VAL A 230 -10.50 2.70 9.05
CA VAL A 230 -9.97 1.42 8.57
C VAL A 230 -9.03 0.88 9.64
N SER A 231 -9.12 -0.41 9.95
CA SER A 231 -8.21 -1.05 10.90
C SER A 231 -7.39 -2.15 10.22
N PHE A 232 -6.14 -2.26 10.65
CA PHE A 232 -5.18 -3.30 10.31
C PHE A 232 -5.00 -4.18 11.54
N ILE A 233 -5.54 -5.40 11.46
CA ILE A 233 -5.62 -6.32 12.59
C ILE A 233 -4.75 -7.52 12.28
N ALA A 234 -3.75 -7.78 13.10
CA ALA A 234 -3.01 -9.03 13.06
C ALA A 234 -3.44 -9.89 14.25
N ILE A 235 -3.70 -11.16 13.98
CA ILE A 235 -4.11 -12.17 14.95
C ILE A 235 -3.00 -13.20 15.02
N ARG A 236 -2.51 -13.48 16.22
CA ARG A 236 -1.41 -14.42 16.44
C ARG A 236 -1.90 -15.87 16.25
N GLY A 237 -1.13 -16.64 15.49
CA GLY A 237 -1.37 -18.06 15.26
C GLY A 237 -0.87 -18.96 16.38
N ASN A 238 -0.73 -20.25 16.07
CA ASN A 238 -0.40 -21.30 17.05
C ASN A 238 1.09 -21.33 17.47
N ASN A 239 1.95 -20.48 16.89
CA ASN A 239 3.38 -20.49 17.18
C ASN A 239 3.95 -19.06 17.23
N ALA A 240 5.08 -18.93 17.92
CA ALA A 240 5.90 -17.74 18.04
C ALA A 240 6.57 -17.32 16.72
N ALA A 241 6.77 -18.24 15.78
CA ALA A 241 7.44 -17.98 14.51
C ALA A 241 6.45 -17.50 13.42
N GLY A 242 5.74 -16.40 13.70
CA GLY A 242 4.54 -15.99 12.98
C GLY A 242 4.47 -14.50 12.60
N ASP A 243 5.59 -13.88 12.24
CA ASP A 243 5.64 -12.44 11.99
C ASP A 243 4.90 -12.07 10.69
N SER A 244 3.98 -11.13 10.81
CA SER A 244 3.28 -10.52 9.67
C SER A 244 3.67 -9.06 9.58
N ALA A 245 3.79 -8.55 8.36
CA ALA A 245 4.18 -7.18 8.10
C ALA A 245 3.27 -6.51 7.07
N ILE A 246 3.13 -5.19 7.20
CA ILE A 246 2.39 -4.33 6.29
C ILE A 246 3.26 -3.11 5.98
N ASP A 247 3.21 -2.68 4.73
CA ASP A 247 3.94 -1.52 4.25
C ASP A 247 3.15 -0.81 3.15
N ASP A 248 3.54 0.42 2.83
CA ASP A 248 3.07 1.17 1.66
C ASP A 248 1.53 1.19 1.55
N VAL A 249 0.86 1.79 2.54
CA VAL A 249 -0.60 1.89 2.60
C VAL A 249 -1.07 3.12 1.84
N PHE A 250 -2.01 2.93 0.93
CA PHE A 250 -2.65 3.96 0.13
C PHE A 250 -4.17 3.87 0.25
N ILE A 251 -4.80 5.03 0.36
CA ILE A 251 -6.25 5.17 0.33
C ILE A 251 -6.62 6.02 -0.87
N THR A 252 -7.44 5.48 -1.75
CA THR A 252 -7.92 6.20 -2.93
C THR A 252 -9.43 6.22 -2.99
N ASP A 253 -9.99 7.31 -3.52
CA ASP A 253 -11.40 7.36 -3.86
C ASP A 253 -11.71 6.42 -5.05
N GLY A 254 -12.85 5.74 -5.01
CA GLY A 254 -13.30 4.80 -6.03
C GLY A 254 -13.01 3.33 -5.72
N ASN A 255 -13.42 2.47 -6.64
CA ASN A 255 -13.34 1.02 -6.50
C ASN A 255 -11.88 0.53 -6.49
N CYS A 256 -11.68 -0.66 -5.93
CA CYS A 256 -10.42 -1.40 -6.04
C CYS A 256 -10.27 -2.07 -7.42
N CYS A 257 -10.10 -1.27 -8.47
CA CYS A 257 -9.60 -1.75 -9.77
C CYS A 257 -8.17 -2.27 -9.60
#